data_AF-A0A0F9PKN4-F1
#
_entry.id   AF-A0A0F9PKN4-F1
#
_cell.length_a   1.000
_cell.length_b   1.000
_cell.length_c   1.000
_cell.angle_alpha   90.00
_cell.angle_beta   90.00
_cell.angle_gamma   90.00
#
_symmetry.space_group_name_H-M   'P 1'
#
loop_
_entity.id
_entity.type
_entity.pdbx_description
1 polymer ?
#
loop_
_entity_poly.entity_id
_entity_poly.type
_entity_poly.pdbx_seq_one_letter_code
_entity_poly.pdbx_strand_id
1 'polypeptide(L)' 'MAKEKDIKLNILTPETRKELEKLGEQIDKSQKTLDLLKDLGLGVGDMQSKLDWSKKRKDILLERG' A
#
# COMPACT_ATOMS: atom_id res chain seq x y z
N MET A 1 -20.05 36.71 0.65
CA MET A 1 -19.37 35.84 1.63
C MET A 1 -19.46 34.42 1.08
N ALA A 2 -18.38 33.95 0.45
CA ALA A 2 -18.36 32.65 -0.19
C ALA A 2 -18.43 31.56 0.88
N LYS A 3 -19.36 30.62 0.71
CA LYS A 3 -19.51 29.45 1.57
C LYS A 3 -18.19 28.68 1.57
N GLU A 4 -17.45 28.73 2.67
CA GLU A 4 -16.36 27.80 2.97
C GLU A 4 -16.97 26.40 2.96
N LYS A 5 -16.95 25.76 1.79
CA LYS A 5 -17.17 24.33 1.69
C LYS A 5 -16.03 23.70 2.46
N ASP A 6 -16.40 22.97 3.49
CA ASP A 6 -15.63 21.95 4.19
C ASP A 6 -14.97 21.01 3.16
N ILE A 7 -13.89 21.49 2.53
CA ILE A 7 -12.99 20.66 1.74
C ILE A 7 -12.21 19.92 2.82
N LYS A 8 -12.72 18.76 3.23
CA LYS A 8 -11.83 17.71 3.75
C LYS A 8 -10.67 17.67 2.78
N LEU A 9 -9.49 18.14 3.20
CA LEU A 9 -8.29 18.07 2.40
C LEU A 9 -8.12 16.59 2.08
N ASN A 10 -8.51 16.18 0.87
CA ASN A 10 -8.10 14.91 0.31
C ASN A 10 -6.59 15.08 0.14
N ILE A 11 -5.83 14.55 1.08
CA ILE A 11 -4.37 14.73 1.13
C ILE A 11 -3.76 14.03 -0.09
N LEU A 12 -4.48 13.07 -0.68
CA LEU A 12 -4.11 12.42 -1.93
C LEU A 12 -4.77 13.09 -3.13
N THR A 13 -3.93 13.46 -4.10
CA THR A 13 -4.43 13.74 -5.46
C THR A 13 -4.93 12.43 -6.08
N PRO A 14 -5.83 12.49 -7.09
CA PRO A 14 -6.28 11.32 -7.82
C PRO A 14 -5.13 10.48 -8.40
N GLU A 15 -4.04 11.14 -8.80
CA GLU A 15 -2.82 10.49 -9.28
C GLU A 15 -2.11 9.72 -8.18
N THR A 16 -1.94 10.31 -6.99
CA THR A 16 -1.31 9.60 -5.85
C THR A 16 -2.16 8.41 -5.40
N ARG A 17 -3.49 8.52 -5.44
CA ARG A 17 -4.39 7.38 -5.16
C ARG A 17 -4.18 6.24 -6.16
N LYS A 18 -4.08 6.55 -7.46
CA LYS A 18 -3.83 5.56 -8.51
C LYS A 18 -2.47 4.86 -8.34
N GLU A 19 -1.44 5.60 -7.95
CA GLU A 19 -0.13 5.01 -7.65
C GLU A 19 -0.16 4.12 -6.40
N LEU A 20 -0.94 4.47 -5.37
CA LEU A 20 -1.14 3.62 -4.19
C LEU A 20 -1.93 2.35 -4.52
N GLU A 21 -2.90 2.40 -5.42
CA GLU A 21 -3.61 1.22 -5.91
C GLU A 21 -2.68 0.27 -6.68
N LYS A 22 -1.84 0.81 -7.59
CA LYS A 22 -0.80 0.03 -8.27
C LYS A 22 0.19 -0.59 -7.30
N LEU A 23 0.59 0.15 -6.26
CA LEU A 23 1.45 -0.38 -5.21
C LEU A 23 0.78 -1.56 -4.49
N GLY A 24 -0.54 -1.50 -4.29
CA GLY A 24 -1.34 -2.63 -3.77
C GLY A 24 -1.20 -3.88 -4.64
N GLU A 25 -1.36 -3.75 -5.96
CA GLU A 25 -1.20 -4.89 -6.88
C GLU A 25 0.22 -5.48 -6.86
N GLN A 26 1.24 -4.62 -6.71
CA GLN A 26 2.63 -5.06 -6.59
C GLN A 26 2.90 -5.78 -5.27
N ILE A 27 2.29 -5.32 -4.16
CA ILE A 27 2.35 -5.99 -2.86
C ILE A 27 1.73 -7.38 -2.95
N ASP A 28 0.56 -7.52 -3.58
CA ASP A 28 -0.11 -8.82 -3.72
C ASP A 28 0.68 -9.80 -4.59
N LYS A 29 1.31 -9.32 -5.67
CA LYS A 29 2.24 -10.13 -6.48
C LYS A 29 3.45 -10.57 -5.67
N SER A 30 4.00 -9.67 -4.86
CA SER A 30 5.17 -9.97 -4.03
C SER A 30 4.83 -11.00 -2.95
N GLN A 31 3.63 -10.95 -2.36
CA GLN A 31 3.18 -11.94 -1.39
C GLN A 31 3.15 -13.34 -2.01
N LYS A 32 2.56 -13.49 -3.21
CA LYS A 32 2.53 -14.79 -3.92
C LYS A 32 3.92 -15.33 -4.20
N THR A 33 4.87 -14.45 -4.55
CA THR A 33 6.27 -14.83 -4.75
C THR A 33 6.91 -15.29 -3.45
N LEU A 34 6.68 -14.59 -2.34
CA LEU A 34 7.21 -15.00 -1.03
C LEU A 34 6.62 -16.33 -0.56
N ASP A 35 5.33 -16.57 -0.81
CA ASP A 35 4.67 -17.84 -0.51
C ASP A 35 5.33 -18.99 -1.29
N LEU A 36 5.57 -18.81 -2.60
CA LEU A 36 6.30 -19.78 -3.42
C LEU A 36 7.72 -20.04 -2.90
N LEU A 37 8.45 -18.98 -2.57
CA LEU A 37 9.82 -19.12 -2.03
C LEU A 37 9.82 -19.85 -0.68
N LYS A 38 8.80 -19.62 0.16
CA LYS A 38 8.60 -20.33 1.42
C LYS A 38 8.30 -21.81 1.20
N ASP A 39 7.46 -22.14 0.22
CA ASP A 39 7.15 -23.53 -0.17
C ASP A 39 8.38 -24.26 -0.72
N LEU A 40 9.29 -23.54 -1.37
CA LEU A 40 10.60 -24.04 -1.80
C LEU A 40 11.62 -24.17 -0.65
N GLY A 41 11.24 -23.86 0.58
CA GLY A 41 12.09 -23.96 1.77
C GLY A 41 13.08 -22.81 1.93
N LEU A 42 12.92 -21.70 1.19
CA LEU A 42 13.79 -20.54 1.29
C LEU A 42 13.37 -19.64 2.46
N GLY A 43 14.35 -19.13 3.19
CA GLY A 43 14.13 -18.17 4.26
C GLY A 43 13.68 -16.81 3.71
N VAL A 44 12.41 -16.46 3.90
CA VAL A 44 11.80 -15.22 3.41
C VAL A 44 11.52 -14.18 4.50
N GLY A 45 11.99 -14.38 5.73
CA GLY A 45 11.57 -13.58 6.90
C GLY A 45 11.80 -12.06 6.79
N ASP A 46 12.96 -11.64 6.29
CA ASP A 46 13.25 -10.21 6.06
C ASP A 46 12.36 -9.61 4.95
N MET A 47 12.16 -10.36 3.87
CA MET A 47 11.33 -9.91 2.75
C MET A 47 9.85 -9.82 3.16
N GLN A 48 9.35 -10.77 3.95
CA GLN A 48 8.00 -10.75 4.50
C GLN A 48 7.81 -9.53 5.41
N SER A 49 8.77 -9.25 6.30
CA SER A 49 8.71 -8.09 7.20
C SER A 49 8.64 -6.76 6.44
N LYS A 50 9.41 -6.63 5.35
CA LYS A 50 9.38 -5.45 4.47
C LYS A 50 8.06 -5.34 3.71
N LEU A 51 7.50 -6.46 3.29
CA LEU A 51 6.22 -6.49 2.59
C LEU A 51 5.07 -6.10 3.52
N ASP A 52 5.07 -6.60 4.76
CA ASP A 52 4.10 -6.25 5.79
C ASP A 52 4.16 -4.76 6.15
N TRP A 53 5.36 -4.20 6.27
CA TRP A 53 5.55 -2.76 6.45
C TRP A 53 4.96 -1.95 5.29
N SER A 54 5.21 -2.38 4.05
CA SER A 54 4.72 -1.71 2.84
C SER A 54 3.20 -1.73 2.77
N LYS A 55 2.58 -2.86 3.11
CA LYS A 55 1.12 -3.01 3.20
C LYS A 55 0.53 -2.05 4.23
N LYS A 56 1.06 -2.06 5.45
CA LYS A 56 0.63 -1.16 6.53
C LYS A 56 0.78 0.30 6.15
N ARG A 57 1.89 0.66 5.49
CA ARG A 57 2.14 2.05 5.07
C ARG A 57 1.16 2.50 3.99
N LYS A 58 0.87 1.65 3.00
CA LYS A 58 -0.13 1.91 1.95
C LYS A 58 -1.51 2.15 2.57
N ASP A 59 -1.92 1.30 3.51
CA ASP A 59 -3.24 1.40 4.15
C ASP A 59 -3.37 2.72 4.94
N ILE A 60 -2.35 3.08 5.73
CA ILE A 60 -2.31 4.38 6.44
C ILE A 60 -2.42 5.57 5.48
N LEU A 61 -1.78 5.50 4.31
CA LEU A 61 -1.82 6.58 3.33
C LEU A 61 -3.20 6.70 2.68
N LEU A 62 -3.88 5.58 2.43
CA LEU A 62 -5.25 5.56 1.89
C LEU A 62 -6.31 5.97 2.93
N GLU A 63 -6.13 5.61 4.20
CA GLU A 63 -7.05 6.00 5.29
C GLU A 63 -6.97 7.49 5.62
N ARG A 64 -5.78 8.08 5.49
CA ARG A 64 -5.54 9.51 5.75
C ARG A 64 -5.78 10.40 4.54
N GLY A 65 -6.08 9.82 3.37
CA GLY A 65 -5.86 10.42 2.07
C GLY A 65 -7.09 10.75 1.24
#